data_AF-A0A453H4Y8-F1
#
_entry.id   AF-A0A453H4Y8-F1
#
_cell.length_a   1.000
_cell.length_b   1.000
_cell.length_c   1.000
_cell.angle_alpha   90.00
_cell.angle_beta   90.00
_cell.angle_gamma   90.00
#
_symmetry.space_group_name_H-M   'P 1'
#
loop_
_entity.id
_entity.type
_entity.pdbx_description
1 polymer ?
#
loop_
_entity_poly.entity_id
_entity_poly.type
_entity_poly.pdbx_seq_one_letter_code
_entity_poly.pdbx_strand_id
1 'polypeptide(L)'
;FTLTFAIIQHSYFVGFLVYILLNLALVFSSVYIVTQFAPAAAGSGIPEIKGYLNGVDTHGILLFRTLVGKIFGSIGSVGGGLALGKEGPLVHTGACIASLLGQGGSAKYHLNSRWVQIFESDRDRRDLVTCGCAAGVAAAFRAPVGGVLFALEEVTSWWRSHLMWRVFFTSAVVAVVVRSAMNWCDSGKCGHFGAGGFIIWDISGGQEDYSYQELLPVAIIGVIGGLLGALFNQLTLYITKWRRTYLHKKGKRVQVCWRYDILVVIKVELLL
;
A
#
# COMPACT_ATOMS: atom_id res chain seq x y z
N PHE A 1 15.64 16.56 2.23
CA PHE A 1 14.83 17.68 2.74
C PHE A 1 15.73 18.85 3.17
N THR A 2 16.67 18.66 4.11
CA THR A 2 17.61 19.70 4.54
C THR A 2 18.41 20.34 3.40
N LEU A 3 18.86 19.51 2.43
CA LEU A 3 19.59 19.98 1.26
C LEU A 3 18.72 20.83 0.31
N THR A 4 17.49 20.41 0.03
CA THR A 4 16.55 21.20 -0.78
C THR A 4 16.15 22.50 -0.08
N PHE A 5 15.95 22.45 1.24
CA PHE A 5 15.61 23.63 2.04
C PHE A 5 16.75 24.66 2.06
N ALA A 6 18.00 24.22 2.21
CA ALA A 6 19.17 25.09 2.13
C ALA A 6 19.32 25.76 0.76
N ILE A 7 19.00 25.06 -0.34
CA ILE A 7 19.07 25.61 -1.70
C ILE A 7 17.96 26.64 -1.95
N ILE A 8 16.75 26.39 -1.44
CA ILE A 8 15.60 27.32 -1.55
C ILE A 8 15.91 28.67 -0.90
N GLN A 9 16.65 28.68 0.22
CA GLN A 9 17.05 29.93 0.91
C GLN A 9 17.95 30.84 0.05
N HIS A 10 18.70 30.27 -0.92
CA HIS A 10 19.56 31.05 -1.81
C HIS A 10 18.87 31.42 -3.13
N SER A 11 18.07 30.53 -3.71
CA SER A 11 17.30 30.82 -4.93
C SER A 11 16.09 29.90 -5.04
N TYR A 12 14.90 30.51 -5.06
CA TYR A 12 13.63 29.79 -5.24
C TYR A 12 13.58 28.98 -6.54
N PHE A 13 14.12 29.53 -7.63
CA PHE A 13 14.10 28.87 -8.94
C PHE A 13 14.97 27.61 -8.96
N VAL A 14 16.18 27.68 -8.41
CA VAL A 14 17.09 26.53 -8.33
C VAL A 14 16.52 25.47 -7.38
N GLY A 15 15.95 25.90 -6.25
CA GLY A 15 15.28 24.99 -5.31
C GLY A 15 14.12 24.24 -5.94
N PHE A 16 13.28 24.94 -6.73
CA PHE A 16 12.17 24.34 -7.47
C PHE A 16 12.63 23.33 -8.52
N LEU A 17 13.66 23.66 -9.31
CA LEU A 17 14.22 22.74 -10.30
C LEU A 17 14.78 21.47 -9.66
N VAL A 18 15.56 21.60 -8.58
CA VAL A 18 16.13 20.45 -7.85
C VAL A 18 15.00 19.59 -7.26
N TYR A 19 13.96 20.21 -6.71
CA TYR A 19 12.80 19.50 -6.18
C TYR A 19 12.07 18.69 -7.27
N ILE A 20 11.82 19.27 -8.45
CA ILE A 20 11.20 18.57 -9.58
C ILE A 20 12.07 17.40 -10.02
N LEU A 21 13.37 17.64 -10.25
CA LEU A 21 14.29 16.61 -10.76
C LEU A 21 14.39 15.41 -9.81
N LEU A 22 14.47 15.65 -8.50
CA LEU A 22 14.51 14.58 -7.50
C LEU A 22 13.23 13.75 -7.48
N ASN A 23 12.06 14.40 -7.48
CA ASN A 23 10.78 13.70 -7.52
C ASN A 23 10.62 12.88 -8.79
N LEU A 24 11.00 13.47 -9.92
CA LEU A 24 10.90 12.86 -11.24
C LEU A 24 11.84 11.65 -11.37
N ALA A 25 13.04 11.71 -10.81
CA ALA A 25 13.94 10.56 -10.72
C ALA A 25 13.35 9.41 -9.87
N LEU A 26 12.74 9.72 -8.73
CA LEU A 26 12.10 8.73 -7.85
C LEU A 26 10.90 8.05 -8.52
N VAL A 27 10.03 8.83 -9.17
CA VAL A 27 8.88 8.31 -9.93
C VAL A 27 9.33 7.51 -11.15
N PHE A 28 10.35 7.97 -11.86
CA PHE A 28 10.88 7.22 -13.01
C PHE A 28 11.43 5.85 -12.58
N SER A 29 12.21 5.82 -11.49
CA SER A 29 12.72 4.58 -10.91
C SER A 29 11.58 3.63 -10.50
N SER A 30 10.52 4.13 -9.85
CA SER A 30 9.39 3.29 -9.45
C SER A 30 8.63 2.73 -10.65
N VAL A 31 8.37 3.55 -11.68
CA VAL A 31 7.71 3.11 -12.92
C VAL A 31 8.57 2.09 -13.65
N TYR A 32 9.88 2.28 -13.71
CA TYR A 32 10.80 1.32 -14.34
C TYR A 32 10.79 -0.04 -13.64
N ILE A 33 10.88 -0.05 -12.29
CA ILE A 33 10.80 -1.26 -11.48
C ILE A 33 9.47 -1.99 -11.72
N VAL A 34 8.34 -1.29 -11.67
CA VAL A 34 7.03 -1.94 -11.84
C VAL A 34 6.82 -2.42 -13.27
N THR A 35 7.26 -1.68 -14.30
CA THR A 35 6.99 -2.05 -15.69
C THR A 35 7.93 -3.12 -16.25
N GLN A 36 9.22 -3.09 -15.91
CA GLN A 36 10.22 -4.03 -16.43
C GLN A 36 10.50 -5.17 -15.45
N PHE A 37 10.64 -4.85 -14.16
CA PHE A 37 10.99 -5.85 -13.15
C PHE A 37 9.77 -6.59 -12.62
N ALA A 38 8.69 -5.96 -12.18
CA ALA A 38 7.56 -6.69 -11.58
C ALA A 38 6.19 -6.13 -12.02
N PRO A 39 5.68 -6.49 -13.21
CA PRO A 39 4.41 -5.97 -13.72
C PRO A 39 3.21 -6.34 -12.83
N ALA A 40 3.28 -7.50 -12.15
CA ALA A 40 2.27 -7.93 -11.18
C ALA A 40 2.27 -7.08 -9.89
N ALA A 41 3.26 -6.21 -9.67
CA ALA A 41 3.32 -5.31 -8.52
C ALA A 41 2.52 -4.00 -8.74
N ALA A 42 1.95 -3.77 -9.93
CA ALA A 42 1.19 -2.55 -10.21
C ALA A 42 -0.04 -2.40 -9.30
N GLY A 43 -0.41 -1.16 -8.98
CA GLY A 43 -1.59 -0.85 -8.17
C GLY A 43 -1.44 -1.21 -6.69
N SER A 44 -2.57 -1.35 -5.98
CA SER A 44 -2.58 -1.65 -4.53
C SER A 44 -2.18 -3.10 -4.24
N GLY A 45 -2.66 -4.08 -5.02
CA GLY A 45 -2.50 -5.50 -4.72
C GLY A 45 -3.69 -6.13 -4.00
N ILE A 46 -4.58 -5.32 -3.43
CA ILE A 46 -5.79 -5.81 -2.73
C ILE A 46 -6.71 -6.61 -3.68
N PRO A 47 -7.05 -6.14 -4.90
CA PRO A 47 -7.89 -6.92 -5.81
C PRO A 47 -7.28 -8.28 -6.18
N GLU A 48 -5.97 -8.33 -6.36
CA GLU A 48 -5.23 -9.56 -6.70
C GLU A 48 -5.29 -10.57 -5.55
N ILE A 49 -5.11 -10.11 -4.32
CA ILE A 49 -5.24 -10.95 -3.12
C ILE A 49 -6.70 -11.40 -2.90
N LYS A 50 -7.68 -10.51 -3.11
CA LYS A 50 -9.11 -10.85 -3.06
C LYS A 50 -9.42 -11.95 -4.08
N GLY A 51 -8.89 -11.85 -5.30
CA GLY A 51 -9.00 -12.89 -6.32
C GLY A 51 -8.37 -14.22 -5.87
N TYR A 52 -7.16 -14.17 -5.34
CA TYR A 52 -6.44 -15.35 -4.85
C TYR A 52 -7.17 -16.09 -3.73
N LEU A 53 -7.71 -15.37 -2.74
CA LEU A 53 -8.44 -15.99 -1.62
C LEU A 53 -9.82 -16.52 -2.03
N ASN A 54 -10.44 -15.90 -3.04
CA ASN A 54 -11.61 -16.44 -3.73
C ASN A 54 -11.30 -17.63 -4.65
N GLY A 55 -10.03 -18.05 -4.75
CA GLY A 55 -9.59 -19.24 -5.46
C GLY A 55 -9.06 -19.01 -6.87
N VAL A 56 -8.89 -17.76 -7.31
CA VAL A 56 -8.29 -17.41 -8.61
C VAL A 56 -6.81 -17.14 -8.43
N ASP A 57 -5.97 -18.14 -8.71
CA ASP A 57 -4.51 -17.98 -8.65
C ASP A 57 -3.97 -17.28 -9.91
N THR A 58 -3.68 -15.98 -9.79
CA THR A 58 -3.11 -15.20 -10.89
C THR A 58 -1.60 -15.34 -10.91
N HIS A 59 -1.04 -15.72 -12.05
CA HIS A 59 0.40 -15.99 -12.14
C HIS A 59 1.25 -14.78 -11.72
N GLY A 60 2.15 -14.98 -10.75
CA GLY A 60 3.17 -14.00 -10.39
C GLY A 60 2.81 -13.08 -9.22
N ILE A 61 1.61 -13.15 -8.64
CA ILE A 61 1.17 -12.20 -7.60
C ILE A 61 1.95 -12.35 -6.27
N LEU A 62 2.17 -13.58 -5.79
CA LEU A 62 2.81 -13.87 -4.50
C LEU A 62 4.31 -14.19 -4.61
N LEU A 63 4.94 -13.89 -5.76
CA LEU A 63 6.37 -14.18 -5.97
C LEU A 63 7.26 -13.19 -5.23
N PHE A 64 8.45 -13.65 -4.81
CA PHE A 64 9.48 -12.79 -4.21
C PHE A 64 9.86 -11.61 -5.11
N ARG A 65 9.88 -11.82 -6.44
CA ARG A 65 10.10 -10.75 -7.42
C ARG A 65 9.05 -9.63 -7.30
N THR A 66 7.79 -10.00 -7.07
CA THR A 66 6.67 -9.06 -6.92
C THR A 66 6.76 -8.35 -5.57
N LEU A 67 7.11 -9.06 -4.49
CA LEU A 67 7.38 -8.47 -3.18
C LEU A 67 8.44 -7.35 -3.26
N VAL A 68 9.60 -7.65 -3.83
CA VAL A 68 10.70 -6.68 -3.99
C VAL A 68 10.25 -5.50 -4.85
N GLY A 69 9.61 -5.76 -5.99
CA GLY A 69 9.10 -4.71 -6.86
C GLY A 69 8.05 -3.82 -6.19
N LYS A 70 7.19 -4.39 -5.33
CA LYS A 70 6.17 -3.67 -4.58
C LYS A 70 6.78 -2.73 -3.56
N ILE A 71 7.76 -3.19 -2.78
CA ILE A 71 8.43 -2.40 -1.74
C ILE A 71 9.13 -1.20 -2.36
N PHE A 72 10.05 -1.42 -3.30
CA PHE A 72 10.81 -0.34 -3.91
C PHE A 72 9.95 0.56 -4.80
N GLY A 73 8.97 -0.01 -5.51
CA GLY A 73 8.01 0.74 -6.30
C GLY A 73 7.14 1.67 -5.43
N SER A 74 6.70 1.20 -4.26
CA SER A 74 5.93 2.02 -3.32
C SER A 74 6.78 3.13 -2.69
N ILE A 75 8.02 2.83 -2.30
CA ILE A 75 8.94 3.83 -1.73
C ILE A 75 9.21 4.94 -2.74
N GLY A 76 9.54 4.60 -4.00
CA GLY A 76 9.78 5.61 -5.04
C GLY A 76 8.54 6.41 -5.42
N SER A 77 7.36 5.78 -5.40
CA SER A 77 6.09 6.46 -5.75
C SER A 77 5.64 7.44 -4.67
N VAL A 78 5.71 7.05 -3.39
CA VAL A 78 5.35 7.91 -2.26
C VAL A 78 6.44 8.95 -2.02
N GLY A 79 7.72 8.56 -2.04
CA GLY A 79 8.85 9.46 -1.91
C GLY A 79 8.96 10.48 -3.06
N GLY A 80 8.51 10.09 -4.25
CA GLY A 80 8.36 10.98 -5.41
C GLY A 80 7.15 11.91 -5.32
N GLY A 81 6.37 11.89 -4.23
CA GLY A 81 5.27 12.80 -3.94
C GLY A 81 4.05 12.64 -4.85
N LEU A 82 3.79 11.42 -5.34
CA LEU A 82 2.53 11.13 -6.03
C LEU A 82 1.38 11.09 -5.01
N ALA A 83 0.17 11.45 -5.44
CA ALA A 83 -1.05 11.34 -4.64
C ALA A 83 -1.46 9.86 -4.45
N LEU A 84 -0.63 9.09 -3.76
CA LEU A 84 -0.76 7.66 -3.53
C LEU A 84 -0.47 7.32 -2.06
N GLY A 85 -1.17 6.33 -1.53
CA GLY A 85 -0.92 5.78 -0.20
C GLY A 85 -0.04 4.53 -0.23
N LYS A 86 0.75 4.35 0.84
CA LYS A 86 1.51 3.10 1.09
C LYS A 86 0.68 1.98 1.71
N GLU A 87 -0.50 2.30 2.26
CA GLU A 87 -1.29 1.36 3.07
C GLU A 87 -1.77 0.14 2.26
N GLY A 88 -2.26 0.36 1.04
CA GLY A 88 -2.67 -0.74 0.15
C GLY A 88 -1.52 -1.72 -0.20
N PRO A 89 -0.38 -1.21 -0.70
CA PRO A 89 0.82 -2.02 -0.92
C PRO A 89 1.32 -2.80 0.31
N LEU A 90 1.13 -2.28 1.53
CA LEU A 90 1.48 -3.01 2.76
C LEU A 90 0.68 -4.29 2.94
N VAL A 91 -0.62 -4.28 2.62
CA VAL A 91 -1.48 -5.48 2.68
C VAL A 91 -0.94 -6.58 1.77
N HIS A 92 -0.62 -6.24 0.52
CA HIS A 92 -0.07 -7.19 -0.44
C HIS A 92 1.35 -7.65 -0.05
N THR A 93 2.16 -6.75 0.51
CA THR A 93 3.51 -7.08 1.00
C THR A 93 3.42 -8.12 2.12
N GLY A 94 2.50 -7.95 3.07
CA GLY A 94 2.24 -8.93 4.14
C GLY A 94 1.74 -10.26 3.61
N ALA A 95 0.85 -10.25 2.61
CA ALA A 95 0.38 -11.45 1.91
C ALA A 95 1.52 -12.23 1.24
N CYS A 96 2.41 -11.52 0.51
CA CYS A 96 3.58 -12.10 -0.14
C CYS A 96 4.54 -12.73 0.88
N ILE A 97 4.84 -12.02 1.97
CA ILE A 97 5.72 -12.54 3.03
C ILE A 97 5.11 -13.81 3.65
N ALA A 98 3.82 -13.80 3.99
CA ALA A 98 3.15 -14.96 4.55
C ALA A 98 3.12 -16.15 3.58
N SER A 99 2.88 -15.91 2.28
CA SER A 99 2.93 -16.96 1.26
C SER A 99 4.33 -17.53 1.07
N LEU A 100 5.36 -16.69 1.05
CA LEU A 100 6.75 -17.12 0.86
C LEU A 100 7.26 -17.90 2.06
N LEU A 101 6.90 -17.45 3.27
CA LEU A 101 7.19 -18.18 4.50
C LEU A 101 6.42 -19.50 4.53
N GLY A 102 5.13 -19.53 4.19
CA GLY A 102 4.35 -20.78 4.18
C GLY A 102 4.89 -21.85 3.22
N GLN A 103 5.52 -21.46 2.12
CA GLN A 103 6.07 -22.38 1.11
C GLN A 103 7.51 -22.83 1.40
N GLY A 104 8.14 -22.35 2.47
CA GLY A 104 9.53 -22.65 2.78
C GLY A 104 10.57 -21.88 1.97
N GLY A 105 10.14 -20.82 1.27
CA GLY A 105 10.97 -19.88 0.53
C GLY A 105 10.58 -19.74 -0.94
N SER A 106 11.48 -19.18 -1.75
CA SER A 106 11.20 -18.94 -3.17
C SER A 106 11.61 -20.15 -4.00
N ALA A 107 10.62 -20.83 -4.58
CA ALA A 107 10.83 -21.96 -5.50
C ALA A 107 11.80 -21.62 -6.65
N LYS A 108 11.80 -20.36 -7.11
CA LYS A 108 12.67 -19.89 -8.20
C LYS A 108 14.15 -19.78 -7.82
N TYR A 109 14.47 -19.53 -6.55
CA TYR A 109 15.85 -19.35 -6.10
C TYR A 109 16.41 -20.58 -5.39
N HIS A 110 15.69 -21.71 -5.41
CA HIS A 110 16.05 -22.95 -4.70
C HIS A 110 16.36 -22.76 -3.21
N LEU A 111 15.88 -21.66 -2.62
CA LEU A 111 15.95 -21.41 -1.18
C LEU A 111 14.78 -22.13 -0.53
N ASN A 112 14.77 -23.46 -0.61
CA ASN A 112 13.72 -24.28 -0.04
C ASN A 112 14.19 -24.85 1.29
N SER A 113 13.85 -24.17 2.38
CA SER A 113 14.13 -24.65 3.72
C SER A 113 13.12 -25.73 4.08
N ARG A 114 13.55 -26.99 4.10
CA ARG A 114 12.70 -28.15 4.43
C ARG A 114 11.98 -28.02 5.77
N TRP A 115 12.56 -27.28 6.71
CA TRP A 115 12.01 -26.98 8.04
C TRP A 115 10.71 -26.16 8.02
N VAL A 116 10.44 -25.45 6.93
CA VAL A 116 9.34 -24.48 6.84
C VAL A 116 8.23 -24.96 5.88
N GLN A 117 8.44 -26.07 5.16
CA GLN A 117 7.44 -26.71 4.29
C GLN A 117 6.28 -27.41 5.04
N ILE A 118 5.99 -27.02 6.28
CA ILE A 118 4.97 -27.66 7.12
C ILE A 118 3.54 -27.40 6.58
N PHE A 119 3.35 -26.38 5.74
CA PHE A 119 2.06 -25.96 5.19
C PHE A 119 1.96 -26.21 3.67
N GLU A 120 1.90 -27.48 3.25
CA GLU A 120 1.70 -27.83 1.83
C GLU A 120 0.24 -27.66 1.37
N SER A 121 -0.73 -27.61 2.28
CA SER A 121 -2.14 -27.47 1.89
C SER A 121 -2.44 -26.06 1.38
N ASP A 122 -3.13 -25.96 0.24
CA ASP A 122 -3.66 -24.70 -0.27
C ASP A 122 -4.60 -24.01 0.73
N ARG A 123 -5.25 -24.78 1.62
CA ARG A 123 -6.08 -24.22 2.69
C ARG A 123 -5.25 -23.46 3.71
N ASP A 124 -4.19 -24.08 4.21
CA ASP A 124 -3.30 -23.45 5.18
C ASP A 124 -2.56 -22.27 4.55
N ARG A 125 -2.21 -22.37 3.26
CA ARG A 125 -1.63 -21.26 2.49
C ARG A 125 -2.56 -20.05 2.44
N ARG A 126 -3.85 -20.24 2.17
CA ARG A 126 -4.86 -19.15 2.18
C ARG A 126 -5.06 -18.57 3.58
N ASP A 127 -5.10 -19.42 4.61
CA ASP A 127 -5.21 -19.00 6.00
C ASP A 127 -3.98 -18.15 6.41
N LEU A 128 -2.77 -18.53 6.01
CA LEU A 128 -1.54 -17.77 6.24
C LEU A 128 -1.52 -16.44 5.47
N VAL A 129 -1.88 -16.45 4.19
CA VAL A 129 -1.99 -15.24 3.38
C VAL A 129 -2.98 -14.26 4.00
N THR A 130 -4.10 -14.75 4.53
CA THR A 130 -5.10 -13.94 5.25
C THR A 130 -4.49 -13.29 6.49
N CYS A 131 -3.75 -14.04 7.31
CA CYS A 131 -3.01 -13.49 8.45
C CYS A 131 -1.99 -12.42 8.00
N GLY A 132 -1.29 -12.65 6.89
CA GLY A 132 -0.35 -11.70 6.30
C GLY A 132 -1.02 -10.39 5.84
N CYS A 133 -2.20 -10.48 5.25
CA CYS A 133 -2.98 -9.30 4.85
C CYS A 133 -3.38 -8.47 6.07
N ALA A 134 -3.96 -9.12 7.09
CA ALA A 134 -4.35 -8.47 8.33
C ALA A 134 -3.16 -7.82 9.05
N ALA A 135 -2.01 -8.52 9.09
CA ALA A 135 -0.76 -7.99 9.61
C ALA A 135 -0.30 -6.73 8.84
N GLY A 136 -0.42 -6.71 7.51
CA GLY A 136 -0.12 -5.54 6.69
C GLY A 136 -1.02 -4.34 7.03
N VAL A 137 -2.32 -4.57 7.23
CA VAL A 137 -3.28 -3.53 7.66
C VAL A 137 -2.99 -3.06 9.10
N ALA A 138 -2.70 -3.98 10.01
CA ALA A 138 -2.35 -3.65 11.39
C ALA A 138 -1.05 -2.84 11.46
N ALA A 139 -0.06 -3.12 10.61
CA ALA A 139 1.14 -2.30 10.47
C ALA A 139 0.85 -0.92 9.88
N ALA A 140 -0.04 -0.86 8.88
CA ALA A 140 -0.45 0.36 8.18
C ALA A 140 -1.18 1.36 9.09
N PHE A 141 -2.18 0.89 9.83
CA PHE A 141 -3.11 1.72 10.59
C PHE A 141 -2.93 1.64 12.12
N ARG A 142 -2.00 0.80 12.60
CA ARG A 142 -1.80 0.51 14.03
C ARG A 142 -3.05 0.01 14.76
N ALA A 143 -3.97 -0.57 14.02
CA ALA A 143 -5.26 -1.05 14.51
C ALA A 143 -5.30 -2.57 14.35
N PRO A 144 -4.96 -3.36 15.38
CA PRO A 144 -4.95 -4.82 15.27
C PRO A 144 -6.36 -5.36 14.98
N VAL A 145 -7.38 -4.86 15.67
CA VAL A 145 -8.79 -5.23 15.45
C VAL A 145 -9.26 -4.79 14.07
N GLY A 146 -8.89 -3.58 13.63
CA GLY A 146 -9.18 -3.10 12.29
C GLY A 146 -8.57 -3.97 11.19
N GLY A 147 -7.37 -4.51 11.41
CA GLY A 147 -6.75 -5.49 10.52
C GLY A 147 -7.53 -6.81 10.42
N VAL A 148 -8.06 -7.31 11.55
CA VAL A 148 -8.92 -8.52 11.55
C VAL A 148 -10.23 -8.25 10.80
N LEU A 149 -10.90 -7.14 11.10
CA LEU A 149 -12.17 -6.77 10.46
C LEU A 149 -11.99 -6.56 8.96
N PHE A 150 -10.93 -5.87 8.55
CA PHE A 150 -10.60 -5.73 7.13
C PHE A 150 -10.37 -7.08 6.45
N ALA A 151 -9.67 -8.01 7.11
CA ALA A 151 -9.45 -9.34 6.54
C ALA A 151 -10.75 -10.14 6.41
N LEU A 152 -11.67 -9.96 7.35
CA LEU A 152 -12.99 -10.60 7.38
C LEU A 152 -13.94 -10.02 6.34
N GLU A 153 -13.99 -8.69 6.21
CA GLU A 153 -14.95 -7.98 5.35
C GLU A 153 -14.47 -7.87 3.90
N GLU A 154 -13.19 -7.53 3.71
CA GLU A 154 -12.68 -7.12 2.40
C GLU A 154 -11.79 -8.16 1.71
N VAL A 155 -11.26 -9.14 2.43
CA VAL A 155 -10.20 -10.00 1.88
C VAL A 155 -10.64 -11.45 1.73
N THR A 156 -11.51 -11.95 2.62
CA THR A 156 -11.99 -13.33 2.63
C THR A 156 -13.50 -13.42 2.43
N SER A 157 -13.94 -14.39 1.64
CA SER A 157 -15.37 -14.70 1.46
C SER A 157 -15.90 -15.72 2.47
N TRP A 158 -15.01 -16.53 3.05
CA TRP A 158 -15.33 -17.63 3.94
C TRP A 158 -14.42 -17.56 5.17
N TRP A 159 -15.03 -17.62 6.35
CA TRP A 159 -14.34 -17.42 7.63
C TRP A 159 -14.55 -18.60 8.58
N ARG A 160 -13.49 -18.98 9.31
CA ARG A 160 -13.53 -20.03 10.34
C ARG A 160 -13.18 -19.44 11.70
N SER A 161 -13.85 -19.88 12.76
CA SER A 161 -13.63 -19.35 14.12
C SER A 161 -12.18 -19.50 14.60
N HIS A 162 -11.49 -20.59 14.25
CA HIS A 162 -10.08 -20.76 14.59
C HIS A 162 -9.15 -19.79 13.82
N LEU A 163 -9.51 -19.38 12.61
CA LEU A 163 -8.73 -18.41 11.84
C LEU A 163 -8.75 -17.04 12.50
N MET A 164 -9.89 -16.66 13.10
CA MET A 164 -10.04 -15.39 13.81
C MET A 164 -8.97 -15.17 14.86
N TRP A 165 -8.75 -16.17 15.73
CA TRP A 165 -7.74 -16.05 16.78
C TRP A 165 -6.33 -15.93 16.22
N ARG A 166 -6.01 -16.67 15.14
CA ARG A 166 -4.71 -16.58 14.47
C ARG A 166 -4.48 -15.20 13.88
N VAL A 167 -5.46 -14.66 13.16
CA VAL A 167 -5.40 -13.35 12.51
C VAL A 167 -5.32 -12.23 13.55
N PHE A 168 -6.06 -12.33 14.65
CA PHE A 168 -5.99 -11.40 15.77
C PHE A 168 -4.61 -11.41 16.43
N PHE A 169 -4.09 -12.60 16.77
CA PHE A 169 -2.79 -12.74 17.39
C PHE A 169 -1.68 -12.15 16.50
N THR A 170 -1.65 -12.48 15.21
CA THR A 170 -0.65 -11.93 14.29
C THR A 170 -0.75 -10.40 14.18
N SER A 171 -1.96 -9.86 14.10
CA SER A 171 -2.19 -8.42 14.00
C SER A 171 -1.78 -7.68 15.28
N ALA A 172 -2.05 -8.25 16.46
CA ALA A 172 -1.67 -7.71 17.75
C ALA A 172 -0.14 -7.68 17.92
N VAL A 173 0.54 -8.78 17.59
CA VAL A 173 2.01 -8.86 17.64
C VAL A 173 2.63 -7.79 16.73
N VAL A 174 2.13 -7.66 15.51
CA VAL A 174 2.64 -6.65 14.57
C VAL A 174 2.42 -5.23 15.09
N ALA A 175 1.25 -4.93 15.66
CA ALA A 175 0.98 -3.62 16.25
C ALA A 175 1.96 -3.29 17.40
N VAL A 176 2.26 -4.26 18.28
CA VAL A 176 3.23 -4.10 19.37
C VAL A 176 4.64 -3.91 18.85
N VAL A 177 5.07 -4.69 17.86
CA VAL A 177 6.41 -4.59 17.27
C VAL A 177 6.60 -3.25 16.57
N VAL A 178 5.64 -2.83 15.74
CA VAL A 178 5.68 -1.53 15.06
C VAL A 178 5.71 -0.40 16.09
N ARG A 179 4.84 -0.42 17.11
CA ARG A 179 4.84 0.59 18.18
C ARG A 179 6.17 0.65 18.92
N SER A 180 6.73 -0.50 19.29
CA SER A 180 8.01 -0.57 19.99
C SER A 180 9.16 -0.04 19.14
N ALA A 181 9.21 -0.41 17.85
CA ALA A 181 10.21 0.10 16.91
C ALA A 181 10.11 1.63 16.72
N MET A 182 8.89 2.17 16.74
CA MET A 182 8.67 3.61 16.63
C MET A 182 9.07 4.37 17.89
N ASN A 183 8.71 3.88 19.08
CA ASN A 183 9.16 4.47 20.34
C ASN A 183 10.70 4.47 20.44
N TRP A 184 11.34 3.41 19.95
CA TRP A 184 12.80 3.36 19.85
C TRP A 184 13.33 4.44 18.91
N CYS A 185 12.67 4.65 17.77
CA CYS A 185 13.08 5.65 16.80
C CYS A 185 12.80 7.10 17.21
N ASP A 186 11.81 7.32 18.08
CA ASP A 186 11.50 8.63 18.67
C ASP A 186 12.60 9.11 19.64
N SER A 187 13.45 8.21 20.15
CA SER A 187 14.64 8.56 20.95
C SER A 187 15.75 9.29 20.19
N GLY A 188 15.48 9.78 18.98
CA GLY A 188 16.41 10.54 18.12
C GLY A 188 17.42 9.68 17.35
N LYS A 189 17.44 8.36 17.57
CA LYS A 189 18.43 7.44 16.99
C LYS A 189 18.14 6.99 15.54
N CYS A 190 16.92 7.21 15.04
CA CYS A 190 16.51 6.78 13.70
C CYS A 190 16.22 7.95 12.71
N GLY A 191 16.60 9.18 13.05
CA GLY A 191 16.25 10.36 12.24
C GLY A 191 14.73 10.60 12.16
N HIS A 192 14.22 11.03 11.01
CA HIS A 192 12.79 11.37 10.83
C HIS A 192 11.83 10.17 10.79
N PHE A 193 12.29 8.95 11.04
CA PHE A 193 11.46 7.74 11.01
C PHE A 193 10.34 7.76 12.08
N GLY A 194 10.52 8.53 13.17
CA GLY A 194 9.49 8.77 14.20
C GLY A 194 8.57 9.97 13.92
N ALA A 195 9.00 10.95 13.12
CA ALA A 195 8.32 12.23 12.95
C ALA A 195 7.12 12.20 11.95
N GLY A 196 6.91 11.09 11.23
CA GLY A 196 5.86 10.99 10.21
C GLY A 196 5.47 9.56 9.83
N GLY A 197 5.61 8.61 10.76
CA GLY A 197 5.43 7.20 10.47
C GLY A 197 3.97 6.74 10.62
N PHE A 198 3.30 6.40 9.52
CA PHE A 198 1.93 5.83 9.50
C PHE A 198 0.83 6.79 9.97
N ILE A 199 -0.41 6.53 9.54
CA ILE A 199 -1.55 7.39 9.86
C ILE A 199 -1.78 7.29 11.37
N ILE A 200 -1.51 8.37 12.10
CA ILE A 200 -1.84 8.52 13.53
C ILE A 200 -2.93 9.56 13.62
N TRP A 201 -4.10 9.16 14.10
CA TRP A 201 -5.15 10.07 14.50
C TRP A 201 -4.91 10.38 15.97
N ASP A 202 -4.45 11.60 16.28
CA ASP A 202 -4.36 12.07 17.66
C ASP A 202 -5.60 12.91 17.97
N ILE A 203 -6.26 12.60 19.09
CA ILE A 203 -7.51 13.22 19.53
C ILE A 203 -7.24 14.14 20.74
N SER A 204 -5.97 14.32 21.13
CA SER A 204 -5.53 15.05 22.32
C SER A 204 -6.02 16.51 22.49
N GLY A 205 -6.68 17.10 21.48
CA GLY A 205 -7.26 18.46 21.54
C GLY A 205 -8.67 18.60 20.97
N GLY A 206 -9.43 17.51 20.78
CA GLY A 206 -10.79 17.55 20.25
C GLY A 206 -11.88 17.69 21.31
N GLN A 207 -13.10 18.06 20.90
CA GLN A 207 -14.29 17.95 21.75
C GLN A 207 -14.64 16.46 21.92
N GLU A 208 -14.58 15.95 23.15
CA GLU A 208 -14.83 14.53 23.45
C GLU A 208 -16.34 14.18 23.42
N ASP A 209 -17.21 15.19 23.60
CA ASP A 209 -18.66 15.02 23.70
C ASP A 209 -19.39 15.46 22.43
N TYR A 210 -20.12 14.51 21.83
CA TYR A 210 -21.02 14.76 20.69
C TYR A 210 -22.46 15.00 21.17
N SER A 211 -23.10 16.03 20.63
CA SER A 211 -24.53 16.27 20.86
C SER A 211 -25.39 15.50 19.85
N TYR A 212 -26.58 15.06 20.26
CA TYR A 212 -27.54 14.40 19.34
C TYR A 212 -27.88 15.25 18.11
N GLN A 213 -27.79 16.59 18.22
CA GLN A 213 -28.05 17.51 17.12
C GLN A 213 -26.98 17.43 16.02
N GLU A 214 -25.77 16.98 16.34
CA GLU A 214 -24.64 16.85 15.39
C GLU A 214 -24.75 15.57 14.53
N LEU A 215 -25.60 14.63 14.92
CA LEU A 215 -25.81 13.38 14.18
C LEU A 215 -26.39 13.64 12.78
N LEU A 216 -27.28 14.63 12.64
CA LEU A 216 -27.90 14.97 11.36
C LEU A 216 -26.88 15.57 10.37
N PRO A 217 -26.07 16.59 10.73
CA PRO A 217 -24.95 17.04 9.90
C PRO A 217 -23.98 15.92 9.52
N VAL A 218 -23.62 15.03 10.45
CA VAL A 218 -22.72 13.89 10.18
C VAL A 218 -23.33 12.93 9.16
N ALA A 219 -24.63 12.64 9.24
CA ALA A 219 -25.34 11.83 8.27
C ALA A 219 -25.35 12.48 6.86
N ILE A 220 -25.58 13.80 6.79
CA ILE A 220 -25.53 14.55 5.51
C ILE A 220 -24.13 14.47 4.89
N ILE A 221 -23.07 14.66 5.68
CA ILE A 221 -21.69 14.49 5.22
C ILE A 221 -21.46 13.07 4.70
N GLY A 222 -22.00 12.05 5.36
CA GLY A 222 -21.95 10.66 4.91
C GLY A 222 -22.62 10.46 3.54
N VAL A 223 -23.80 11.04 3.32
CA VAL A 223 -24.50 10.99 2.02
C VAL A 223 -23.69 11.67 0.93
N ILE A 224 -23.17 12.88 1.19
CA ILE A 224 -22.35 13.63 0.22
C ILE A 224 -21.07 12.83 -0.10
N GLY A 225 -20.40 12.28 0.93
CA GLY A 225 -19.21 11.45 0.75
C GLY A 225 -19.49 10.18 -0.08
N GLY A 226 -20.65 9.53 0.14
CA GLY A 226 -21.08 8.39 -0.66
C GLY A 226 -21.32 8.74 -2.13
N LEU A 227 -21.98 9.87 -2.41
CA LEU A 227 -22.22 10.35 -3.77
C LEU A 227 -20.92 10.74 -4.49
N LEU A 228 -20.02 11.45 -3.81
CA LEU A 228 -18.70 11.81 -4.35
C LEU A 228 -17.83 10.56 -4.58
N GLY A 229 -17.89 9.58 -3.68
CA GLY A 229 -17.22 8.29 -3.85
C GLY A 229 -17.73 7.51 -5.07
N ALA A 230 -19.05 7.48 -5.27
CA ALA A 230 -19.66 6.88 -6.45
C ALA A 230 -19.22 7.57 -7.75
N LEU A 231 -19.18 8.91 -7.76
CA LEU A 231 -18.68 9.70 -8.89
C LEU A 231 -17.20 9.39 -9.17
N PHE A 232 -16.36 9.37 -8.12
CA PHE A 232 -14.94 9.05 -8.24
C PHE A 232 -14.71 7.65 -8.84
N ASN A 233 -15.51 6.66 -8.43
CA ASN A 233 -15.45 5.30 -8.98
C ASN A 233 -15.82 5.29 -10.47
N GLN A 234 -16.89 5.99 -10.86
CA GLN A 234 -17.30 6.08 -12.27
C GLN A 234 -16.22 6.74 -13.14
N LEU A 235 -15.64 7.85 -12.67
CA LEU A 235 -14.53 8.53 -13.37
C LEU A 235 -13.31 7.61 -13.49
N THR A 236 -12.94 6.90 -12.43
CA THR A 236 -11.82 5.96 -12.44
C THR A 236 -12.05 4.80 -13.41
N LEU A 237 -13.28 4.29 -13.50
CA LEU A 237 -13.66 3.25 -14.47
C LEU A 237 -13.58 3.78 -15.90
N TYR A 238 -14.08 4.98 -16.16
CA TYR A 238 -13.99 5.63 -17.47
C TYR A 238 -12.52 5.81 -17.91
N ILE A 239 -11.68 6.37 -17.03
CA ILE A 239 -10.24 6.56 -17.28
C ILE A 239 -9.56 5.21 -17.50
N THR A 240 -9.88 4.19 -16.72
CA THR A 240 -9.27 2.85 -16.87
C THR A 240 -9.65 2.20 -18.19
N LYS A 241 -10.92 2.32 -18.62
CA LYS A 241 -11.38 1.84 -19.93
C LYS A 241 -10.69 2.59 -21.06
N TRP A 242 -10.58 3.92 -20.96
CA TRP A 242 -9.84 4.73 -21.93
C TRP A 242 -8.37 4.30 -22.02
N ARG A 243 -7.68 4.13 -20.88
CA ARG A 243 -6.29 3.64 -20.84
C ARG A 243 -6.13 2.27 -21.48
N ARG A 244 -7.08 1.34 -21.27
CA ARG A 244 -7.05 0.01 -21.89
C ARG A 244 -7.24 0.08 -23.40
N THR A 245 -8.14 0.93 -23.89
CA THR A 245 -8.44 1.02 -25.33
C THR A 245 -7.34 1.72 -26.13
N TYR A 246 -6.79 2.83 -25.60
CA TYR A 246 -5.88 3.71 -26.34
C TYR A 246 -4.40 3.52 -25.97
N LEU A 247 -4.09 3.34 -24.69
CA LEU A 247 -2.70 3.28 -24.21
C LEU A 247 -2.09 1.87 -24.37
N HIS A 248 -2.88 0.81 -24.12
CA HIS A 248 -2.37 -0.55 -24.16
C HIS A 248 -2.00 -1.04 -25.58
N LYS A 249 -2.59 -0.45 -26.62
CA LYS A 249 -2.32 -0.81 -28.03
C LYS A 249 -0.98 -0.28 -28.55
N LYS A 250 -0.39 0.74 -27.93
CA LYS A 250 0.82 1.43 -28.44
C LYS A 250 2.17 0.83 -27.96
N GLY A 251 2.15 -0.35 -27.34
CA GLY A 251 3.36 -1.08 -26.94
C GLY A 251 3.99 -0.64 -25.61
N LYS A 252 4.89 -1.47 -25.05
CA LYS A 252 5.44 -1.32 -23.69
C LYS A 252 6.26 -0.03 -23.47
N ARG A 253 6.97 0.48 -24.48
CA ARG A 253 7.75 1.74 -24.35
C ARG A 253 6.85 2.97 -24.24
N VAL A 254 5.74 2.99 -24.99
CA VAL A 254 4.75 4.08 -24.92
C VAL A 254 4.02 4.06 -23.58
N GLN A 255 3.81 2.89 -22.98
CA GLN A 255 3.25 2.80 -21.62
C GLN A 255 4.14 3.41 -20.53
N VAL A 256 5.47 3.31 -20.68
CA VAL A 256 6.43 3.91 -19.74
C VAL A 256 6.46 5.44 -19.91
N CYS A 257 6.59 5.94 -21.15
CA CYS A 257 6.51 7.39 -21.44
C CYS A 257 5.18 8.00 -20.99
N TRP A 258 4.03 7.41 -21.34
CA TRP A 258 2.73 8.02 -21.04
C TRP A 258 2.33 7.90 -19.56
N ARG A 259 2.71 6.83 -18.86
CA ARG A 259 2.54 6.81 -17.39
C ARG A 259 3.39 7.89 -16.75
N TYR A 260 4.59 8.11 -17.26
CA TYR A 260 5.45 9.18 -16.79
C TYR A 260 4.87 10.58 -17.08
N ASP A 261 4.44 10.86 -18.33
CA ASP A 261 3.90 12.17 -18.72
C ASP A 261 2.60 12.52 -17.99
N ILE A 262 1.67 11.56 -17.84
CA ILE A 262 0.40 11.81 -17.13
C ILE A 262 0.64 12.06 -15.64
N LEU A 263 1.56 11.31 -15.00
CA LEU A 263 1.85 11.51 -13.58
C LEU A 263 2.64 12.81 -13.31
N VAL A 264 3.46 13.25 -14.26
CA VAL A 264 4.14 14.55 -14.21
C VAL A 264 3.14 15.69 -14.40
N VAL A 265 2.23 15.60 -15.39
CA VAL A 265 1.21 16.63 -15.67
C VAL A 265 0.25 16.79 -14.49
N ILE A 266 -0.28 15.69 -13.93
CA ILE A 266 -1.18 15.75 -12.77
C ILE A 266 -0.49 16.40 -11.56
N LYS A 267 0.80 16.12 -11.35
CA LYS A 267 1.53 16.69 -10.22
C LYS A 267 1.88 18.17 -10.42
N VAL A 268 2.20 18.57 -11.65
CA VAL A 268 2.48 19.97 -11.99
C VAL A 268 1.20 20.82 -11.91
N GLU A 269 0.04 20.30 -12.32
CA GLU A 269 -1.25 20.99 -12.15
C GLU A 269 -1.70 21.12 -10.68
N LEU A 270 -1.33 20.18 -9.81
CA LEU A 270 -1.63 20.25 -8.37
C LEU A 270 -0.69 21.17 -7.57
N LEU A 271 0.42 21.59 -8.16
CA LEU A 271 1.42 22.48 -7.55
C LEU A 271 1.30 23.94 -8.03
N LEU A 272 0.45 24.21 -9.03
CA LEU A 272 0.05 25.53 -9.52
C LEU A 272 -1.28 25.96 -8.90
#